data_AF-A0A068N0K6-F1
#
_entry.id   AF-A0A068N0K6-F1
#
_cell.length_a   1.000
_cell.length_b   1.000
_cell.length_c   1.000
_cell.angle_alpha   90.00
_cell.angle_beta   90.00
_cell.angle_gamma   90.00
#
_symmetry.space_group_name_H-M   'P 1'
#
loop_
_entity.id
_entity.type
_entity.pdbx_description
1 polymer ?
#
loop_
_entity_poly.entity_id
_entity_poly.type
_entity_poly.pdbx_seq_one_letter_code
_entity_poly.pdbx_strand_id
1 'polypeptide(L)'
;MSTLLGILAILSAAAAAGMRIALPLLIVGLIQGQLWSEVPLLWRVNPQVVVAVLTSWSLFELFGSKKLLGQRVLQIVQLFFTPLVGAMMAITVAKLLTAELEVDFKFPPLWAVAAIGALFALVIRLVAIGWFFRLRGLPFWVTVLEDLFSVALVLFALKAPKNGGLIAILLLWIAVRSSTAWRTWFLENRGSAKAPKSKNRQQ
;
A
#
# COMPACT_ATOMS: atom_id res chain seq x y z
N MET A 1 -24.72 -2.73 -9.15
CA MET A 1 -23.50 -3.53 -9.42
C MET A 1 -22.28 -2.65 -9.70
N SER A 2 -22.51 -1.44 -10.22
CA SER A 2 -21.54 -0.35 -10.44
C SER A 2 -20.80 0.10 -9.15
N THR A 3 -21.50 0.24 -8.02
CA THR A 3 -20.90 0.66 -6.73
C THR A 3 -19.85 -0.30 -6.19
N LEU A 4 -20.10 -1.61 -6.27
CA LEU A 4 -19.14 -2.61 -5.82
C LEU A 4 -17.85 -2.54 -6.64
N LEU A 5 -17.96 -2.37 -7.96
CA LEU A 5 -16.80 -2.26 -8.85
C LEU A 5 -15.94 -1.04 -8.51
N GLY A 6 -16.55 0.10 -8.21
CA GLY A 6 -15.78 1.29 -7.82
C GLY A 6 -15.06 1.14 -6.47
N ILE A 7 -15.70 0.50 -5.48
CA ILE A 7 -15.04 0.19 -4.20
C ILE A 7 -13.84 -0.74 -4.43
N LEU A 8 -14.00 -1.76 -5.28
CA LEU A 8 -12.92 -2.70 -5.60
C LEU A 8 -11.75 -2.01 -6.33
N ALA A 9 -12.03 -1.11 -7.26
CA ALA A 9 -10.99 -0.29 -7.91
C ALA A 9 -10.26 0.60 -6.90
N ILE A 10 -10.99 1.30 -6.03
CA ILE A 10 -10.43 2.15 -4.98
C ILE A 10 -9.51 1.33 -4.06
N LEU A 11 -9.97 0.15 -3.61
CA LEU A 11 -9.17 -0.76 -2.79
C LEU A 11 -7.92 -1.25 -3.52
N SER A 12 -8.03 -1.56 -4.81
CA SER A 12 -6.88 -1.97 -5.63
C SER A 12 -5.83 -0.86 -5.75
N ALA A 13 -6.27 0.37 -6.01
CA ALA A 13 -5.40 1.53 -6.09
C ALA A 13 -4.74 1.86 -4.74
N ALA A 14 -5.51 1.79 -3.65
CA ALA A 14 -4.99 1.97 -2.29
C ALA A 14 -4.00 0.86 -1.91
N ALA A 15 -4.24 -0.39 -2.31
CA ALA A 15 -3.31 -1.50 -2.13
C ALA A 15 -1.98 -1.24 -2.83
N ALA A 16 -2.03 -0.75 -4.08
CA ALA A 16 -0.83 -0.41 -4.85
C ALA A 16 0.01 0.67 -4.16
N ALA A 17 -0.66 1.70 -3.63
CA ALA A 17 -0.05 2.78 -2.83
C ALA A 17 0.53 2.30 -1.49
N GLY A 18 -0.07 1.25 -0.92
CA GLY A 18 0.40 0.56 0.29
C GLY A 18 1.76 -0.13 0.11
N MET A 19 2.05 -0.54 -1.11
CA MET A 19 3.29 -1.22 -1.52
C MET A 19 4.37 -0.20 -1.91
N ARG A 20 4.11 0.60 -2.94
CA ARG A 20 5.03 1.64 -3.41
C ARG A 20 4.33 2.99 -3.43
N ILE A 21 5.11 4.06 -3.30
CA ILE A 21 4.54 5.41 -3.26
C ILE A 21 4.67 6.06 -4.63
N ALA A 22 5.88 6.20 -5.14
CA ALA A 22 6.09 6.99 -6.36
C ALA A 22 5.64 6.25 -7.62
N LEU A 23 5.96 4.96 -7.71
CA LEU A 23 5.70 4.16 -8.90
C LEU A 23 4.21 4.07 -9.29
N PRO A 24 3.28 3.69 -8.39
CA PRO A 24 1.86 3.62 -8.77
C PRO A 24 1.28 4.99 -9.09
N LEU A 25 1.74 6.05 -8.39
CA LEU A 25 1.30 7.41 -8.64
C LEU A 25 1.77 7.91 -10.02
N LEU A 26 3.02 7.61 -10.38
CA LEU A 26 3.60 7.89 -11.70
C LEU A 26 2.79 7.21 -12.81
N ILE A 27 2.45 5.93 -12.64
CA ILE A 27 1.69 5.15 -13.63
C ILE A 27 0.29 5.72 -13.80
N VAL A 28 -0.41 6.02 -12.70
CA VAL A 28 -1.76 6.62 -12.77
C VAL A 28 -1.74 7.94 -13.53
N GLY A 29 -0.77 8.82 -13.25
CA GLY A 29 -0.65 10.09 -13.95
C GLY A 29 -0.32 9.91 -15.44
N LEU A 30 0.61 9.01 -15.78
CA LEU A 30 0.97 8.75 -17.18
C LEU A 30 -0.19 8.16 -18.00
N ILE A 31 -1.02 7.31 -17.40
CA ILE A 31 -2.16 6.69 -18.09
C ILE A 31 -3.26 7.71 -18.41
N GLN A 32 -3.51 8.68 -17.52
CA GLN A 32 -4.62 9.64 -17.69
C GLN A 32 -4.38 10.69 -18.78
N GLY A 33 -3.14 10.88 -19.25
CA GLY A 33 -2.80 11.90 -20.26
C GLY A 33 -2.84 13.35 -19.74
N GLN A 34 -3.76 13.69 -18.83
CA GLN A 34 -3.77 14.92 -18.05
C GLN A 34 -3.19 14.66 -16.65
N LEU A 35 -1.86 14.57 -16.57
CA LEU A 35 -1.15 13.79 -15.55
C LEU A 35 -1.60 13.96 -14.09
N TRP A 36 -2.10 15.13 -13.67
CA TRP A 36 -2.36 15.40 -12.24
C TRP A 36 -3.61 16.24 -11.96
N SER A 37 -4.49 16.46 -12.94
CA SER A 37 -5.71 17.28 -12.74
C SER A 37 -6.64 16.67 -11.69
N GLU A 38 -6.75 15.34 -11.67
CA GLU A 38 -7.63 14.61 -10.76
C GLU A 38 -6.99 14.24 -9.43
N VAL A 39 -5.65 14.35 -9.33
CA VAL A 39 -4.91 13.97 -8.12
C VAL A 39 -4.92 15.12 -7.10
N PRO A 40 -5.44 14.92 -5.88
CA PRO A 40 -5.42 15.94 -4.84
C PRO A 40 -3.99 16.41 -4.55
N LEU A 41 -3.83 17.70 -4.25
CA LEU A 41 -2.56 18.40 -3.97
C LEU A 41 -1.62 18.60 -5.18
N LEU A 42 -1.55 17.63 -6.10
CA LEU A 42 -0.63 17.69 -7.25
C LEU A 42 -1.10 18.60 -8.39
N TRP A 43 -2.40 18.92 -8.46
CA TRP A 43 -2.96 19.80 -9.49
C TRP A 43 -2.37 21.21 -9.53
N ARG A 44 -1.75 21.68 -8.42
CA ARG A 44 -1.15 23.03 -8.33
C ARG A 44 0.28 23.11 -8.83
N VAL A 45 0.93 21.96 -9.04
CA VAL A 45 2.36 21.88 -9.37
C VAL A 45 2.50 21.58 -10.85
N ASN A 46 3.53 22.14 -11.49
CA ASN A 46 3.80 21.86 -12.90
C ASN A 46 3.97 20.34 -13.11
N PRO A 47 3.20 19.72 -14.03
CA PRO A 47 3.23 18.28 -14.27
C PRO A 47 4.61 17.70 -14.55
N GLN A 48 5.47 18.46 -15.25
CA GLN A 48 6.82 18.03 -15.60
C GLN A 48 7.70 17.91 -14.36
N VAL A 49 7.56 18.84 -13.41
CA VAL A 49 8.29 18.80 -12.13
C VAL A 49 7.84 17.61 -11.30
N VAL A 50 6.54 17.35 -11.23
CA VAL A 50 6.01 16.18 -10.51
C VAL A 50 6.53 14.88 -11.11
N VAL A 51 6.54 14.75 -12.44
CA VAL A 51 7.11 13.57 -13.12
C VAL A 51 8.60 13.42 -12.82
N ALA A 52 9.38 14.49 -12.90
CA ALA A 52 10.80 14.44 -12.59
C ALA A 52 11.06 13.99 -11.14
N VAL A 53 10.30 14.52 -10.19
CA VAL A 53 10.39 14.15 -8.76
C VAL A 53 9.96 12.69 -8.54
N LEU A 54 8.82 12.27 -9.08
CA LEU A 54 8.33 10.89 -8.93
C LEU A 54 9.25 9.88 -9.62
N THR A 55 9.83 10.24 -10.77
CA THR A 55 10.79 9.38 -11.47
C THR A 55 12.07 9.25 -10.65
N SER A 56 12.60 10.37 -10.14
CA SER A 56 13.78 10.37 -9.26
C SER A 56 13.52 9.56 -7.98
N TRP A 57 12.34 9.71 -7.39
CA TRP A 57 11.95 8.95 -6.20
C TRP A 57 11.76 7.46 -6.50
N SER A 58 11.17 7.11 -7.65
CA SER A 58 11.02 5.71 -8.08
C SER A 58 12.38 5.04 -8.32
N LEU A 59 13.35 5.77 -8.91
CA LEU A 59 14.73 5.29 -9.02
C LEU A 59 15.36 5.11 -7.63
N PHE A 60 15.18 6.07 -6.73
CA PHE A 60 15.66 5.96 -5.35
C PHE A 60 15.03 4.76 -4.61
N GLU A 61 13.74 4.50 -4.83
CA GLU A 61 12.99 3.35 -4.33
C GLU A 61 13.56 2.01 -4.84
N LEU A 62 14.04 1.95 -6.09
CA LEU A 62 14.68 0.78 -6.70
C LEU A 62 16.11 0.57 -6.20
N PHE A 63 16.94 1.62 -6.22
CA PHE A 63 18.34 1.53 -5.84
C PHE A 63 18.53 1.44 -4.32
N GLY A 64 17.71 2.16 -3.54
CA GLY A 64 17.74 2.15 -2.08
C GLY A 64 17.35 0.80 -1.49
N SER A 65 16.58 -0.02 -2.21
CA SER A 65 16.24 -1.38 -1.76
C SER A 65 17.43 -2.35 -1.80
N LYS A 66 18.55 -2.00 -2.45
CA LYS A 66 19.72 -2.89 -2.55
C LYS A 66 20.57 -2.96 -1.27
N LYS A 67 20.46 -1.98 -0.37
CA LYS A 67 21.22 -1.92 0.89
C LYS A 67 20.27 -1.94 2.08
N LEU A 68 20.61 -2.69 3.14
CA LEU A 68 19.77 -2.80 4.36
C LEU A 68 19.48 -1.43 5.02
N LEU A 69 20.43 -0.50 4.99
CA LEU A 69 20.24 0.87 5.48
C LEU A 69 19.25 1.66 4.61
N GLY A 70 19.37 1.54 3.29
CA GLY A 70 18.45 2.17 2.34
C GLY A 70 17.02 1.64 2.51
N GLN A 71 16.86 0.32 2.68
CA GLN A 71 15.57 -0.29 3.00
C GLN A 71 14.95 0.28 4.28
N ARG A 72 15.76 0.50 5.33
CA ARG A 72 15.27 1.02 6.62
C ARG A 72 14.83 2.48 6.52
N VAL A 73 15.61 3.32 5.84
CA VAL A 73 15.25 4.73 5.59
C VAL A 73 14.00 4.81 4.73
N LEU A 74 13.95 4.07 3.62
CA LEU A 74 12.78 3.99 2.75
C LEU A 74 11.53 3.54 3.51
N GLN A 75 11.65 2.57 4.41
CA GLN A 75 10.52 2.11 5.21
C GLN A 75 9.94 3.17 6.13
N ILE A 76 10.80 3.93 6.82
CA ILE A 76 10.36 5.02 7.70
C ILE A 76 9.64 6.07 6.88
N VAL A 77 10.26 6.53 5.79
CA VAL A 77 9.65 7.53 4.91
C VAL A 77 8.32 7.01 4.36
N GLN A 78 8.30 5.80 3.82
CA GLN A 78 7.07 5.23 3.26
C GLN A 78 5.99 5.03 4.33
N LEU A 79 6.32 4.67 5.57
CA LEU A 79 5.32 4.54 6.64
C LEU A 79 4.54 5.85 6.86
N PHE A 80 5.22 7.00 6.79
CA PHE A 80 4.57 8.31 6.96
C PHE A 80 3.82 8.77 5.71
N PHE A 81 4.36 8.53 4.52
CA PHE A 81 3.78 9.04 3.27
C PHE A 81 2.75 8.08 2.63
N THR A 82 2.80 6.79 2.91
CA THR A 82 1.86 5.80 2.34
C THR A 82 0.39 6.11 2.63
N PRO A 83 -0.03 6.51 3.85
CA PRO A 83 -1.44 6.84 4.11
C PRO A 83 -1.91 8.04 3.27
N LEU A 84 -1.04 9.04 3.11
CA LEU A 84 -1.31 10.22 2.28
C LEU A 84 -1.50 9.83 0.82
N VAL A 85 -0.59 9.03 0.26
CA VAL A 85 -0.67 8.60 -1.13
C VAL A 85 -1.79 7.60 -1.36
N GLY A 86 -2.11 6.76 -0.37
CA GLY A 86 -3.28 5.88 -0.38
C GLY A 86 -4.59 6.66 -0.47
N ALA A 87 -4.74 7.74 0.30
CA ALA A 87 -5.89 8.64 0.19
C ALA A 87 -5.96 9.32 -1.19
N MET A 88 -4.83 9.84 -1.68
CA MET A 88 -4.76 10.48 -2.99
C MET A 88 -5.18 9.52 -4.11
N MET A 89 -4.66 8.29 -4.10
CA MET A 89 -4.99 7.25 -5.09
C MET A 89 -6.46 6.85 -5.02
N ALA A 90 -7.01 6.69 -3.82
CA ALA A 90 -8.42 6.39 -3.61
C ALA A 90 -9.34 7.47 -4.17
N ILE A 91 -9.06 8.75 -3.88
CA ILE A 91 -9.83 9.88 -4.42
C ILE A 91 -9.67 9.97 -5.94
N THR A 92 -8.44 9.82 -6.46
CA THR A 92 -8.16 9.92 -7.89
C THR A 92 -8.96 8.88 -8.67
N VAL A 93 -8.89 7.62 -8.26
CA VAL A 93 -9.62 6.54 -8.93
C VAL A 93 -11.13 6.70 -8.76
N ALA A 94 -11.60 7.15 -7.60
CA ALA A 94 -13.01 7.45 -7.40
C ALA A 94 -13.54 8.51 -8.36
N LYS A 95 -12.78 9.61 -8.56
CA LYS A 95 -13.12 10.68 -9.49
C LYS A 95 -13.10 10.24 -10.95
N LEU A 96 -12.09 9.45 -11.34
CA LEU A 96 -12.01 8.88 -12.69
C LEU A 96 -13.21 8.00 -13.01
N LEU A 97 -13.62 7.14 -12.07
CA LEU A 97 -14.75 6.24 -12.26
C LEU A 97 -16.08 6.98 -12.34
N THR A 98 -16.23 8.12 -11.66
CA THR A 98 -17.38 9.01 -11.88
C THR A 98 -17.39 9.69 -13.23
N ALA A 99 -16.22 10.11 -13.71
CA ALA A 99 -16.11 10.87 -14.96
C ALA A 99 -16.26 9.97 -16.19
N GLU A 100 -15.63 8.79 -16.19
CA GLU A 100 -15.56 7.94 -17.39
C GLU A 100 -16.64 6.86 -17.46
N LEU A 101 -17.17 6.39 -16.32
CA LEU A 101 -17.92 5.13 -16.29
C LEU A 101 -19.44 5.30 -16.08
N GLU A 102 -19.96 6.53 -15.93
CA GLU A 102 -21.37 6.82 -15.57
C GLU A 102 -21.92 5.88 -14.48
N VAL A 103 -21.05 5.49 -13.57
CA VAL A 103 -21.38 4.56 -12.50
C VAL A 103 -22.21 5.35 -11.50
N ASP A 104 -23.48 4.98 -11.40
CA ASP A 104 -24.45 5.47 -10.41
C ASP A 104 -23.97 5.11 -8.99
N PHE A 105 -22.97 5.85 -8.54
CA PHE A 105 -22.27 5.65 -7.30
C PHE A 105 -22.89 6.59 -6.28
N LYS A 106 -23.79 6.07 -5.44
CA LYS A 106 -24.18 6.77 -4.21
C LYS A 106 -22.94 6.86 -3.33
N PHE A 107 -22.19 7.95 -3.48
CA PHE A 107 -20.89 8.13 -2.85
C PHE A 107 -20.99 8.06 -1.32
N PRO A 108 -20.13 7.27 -0.66
CA PRO A 108 -19.65 7.70 0.64
C PRO A 108 -18.92 9.04 0.42
N PRO A 109 -19.08 10.00 1.34
CA PRO A 109 -18.48 11.33 1.17
C PRO A 109 -16.97 11.21 0.92
N LEU A 110 -16.39 12.10 0.11
CA LEU A 110 -15.00 12.01 -0.35
C LEU A 110 -13.98 11.81 0.80
N TRP A 111 -14.27 12.37 1.98
CA TRP A 111 -13.45 12.18 3.18
C TRP A 111 -13.40 10.71 3.64
N ALA A 112 -14.50 9.96 3.51
CA ALA A 112 -14.58 8.56 3.87
C ALA A 112 -13.80 7.69 2.88
N VAL A 113 -13.88 7.99 1.58
CA VAL A 113 -13.06 7.33 0.55
C VAL A 113 -11.58 7.54 0.81
N ALA A 114 -11.20 8.79 1.12
CA ALA A 114 -9.83 9.15 1.48
C ALA A 114 -9.36 8.39 2.73
N ALA A 115 -10.19 8.35 3.78
CA ALA A 115 -9.88 7.67 5.03
C ALA A 115 -9.73 6.16 4.84
N ILE A 116 -10.63 5.52 4.09
CA ILE A 116 -10.54 4.08 3.78
C ILE A 116 -9.27 3.79 2.98
N GLY A 117 -8.98 4.58 1.94
CA GLY A 117 -7.76 4.44 1.14
C GLY A 117 -6.49 4.59 1.98
N ALA A 118 -6.43 5.61 2.85
CA ALA A 118 -5.31 5.84 3.75
C ALA A 118 -5.10 4.69 4.74
N LEU A 119 -6.17 4.27 5.42
CA LEU A 119 -6.12 3.17 6.39
C LEU A 119 -5.72 1.86 5.73
N PHE A 120 -6.30 1.56 4.57
CA PHE A 120 -6.00 0.34 3.84
C PHE A 120 -4.54 0.30 3.39
N ALA A 121 -4.04 1.38 2.79
CA ALA A 121 -2.64 1.49 2.39
C ALA A 121 -1.69 1.36 3.60
N LEU A 122 -2.05 2.00 4.73
CA LEU A 122 -1.30 1.92 5.99
C LEU A 122 -1.24 0.48 6.52
N VAL A 123 -2.35 -0.26 6.50
CA VAL A 123 -2.40 -1.66 6.98
C VAL A 123 -1.47 -2.55 6.15
N ILE A 124 -1.53 -2.45 4.81
CA ILE A 124 -0.63 -3.21 3.92
C ILE A 124 0.84 -2.87 4.23
N ARG A 125 1.14 -1.58 4.42
CA ARG A 125 2.49 -1.12 4.73
C ARG A 125 3.02 -1.59 6.07
N LEU A 126 2.20 -1.56 7.11
CA LEU A 126 2.58 -2.07 8.44
C LEU A 126 2.93 -3.55 8.40
N VAL A 127 2.18 -4.34 7.62
CA VAL A 127 2.48 -5.77 7.47
C VAL A 127 3.78 -5.98 6.69
N ALA A 128 4.03 -5.23 5.61
CA ALA A 128 5.31 -5.31 4.90
C ALA A 128 6.50 -5.00 5.84
N ILE A 129 6.36 -3.97 6.68
CA ILE A 129 7.39 -3.59 7.67
C ILE A 129 7.56 -4.65 8.76
N GLY A 130 6.49 -5.22 9.31
CA GLY A 130 6.63 -6.23 10.34
C GLY A 130 7.24 -7.54 9.81
N TRP A 131 7.03 -7.88 8.52
CA TRP A 131 7.74 -8.98 7.85
C TRP A 131 9.24 -8.69 7.77
N PHE A 132 9.62 -7.46 7.43
CA PHE A 132 11.01 -7.03 7.44
C PHE A 132 11.68 -7.19 8.81
N PHE A 133 11.01 -6.77 9.89
CA PHE A 133 11.54 -6.92 11.25
C PHE A 133 11.72 -8.38 11.66
N ARG A 134 10.78 -9.27 11.30
CA ARG A 134 10.88 -10.70 11.61
C ARG A 134 12.00 -11.39 10.83
N LEU A 135 12.15 -11.07 9.56
CA LEU A 135 13.13 -11.70 8.67
C LEU A 135 14.53 -11.05 8.72
N ARG A 136 14.71 -9.99 9.52
CA ARG A 136 15.98 -9.22 9.66
C ARG A 136 16.53 -8.71 8.32
N GLY A 137 15.66 -8.47 7.35
CA GLY A 137 15.99 -8.08 5.99
C GLY A 137 14.99 -8.67 5.00
N LEU A 138 14.51 -7.88 4.04
CA LEU A 138 13.67 -8.39 2.97
C LEU A 138 14.56 -8.89 1.83
N PRO A 139 14.41 -10.14 1.38
CA PRO A 139 15.14 -10.64 0.22
C PRO A 139 14.75 -9.83 -1.02
N PHE A 140 15.72 -9.62 -1.91
CA PHE A 140 15.55 -8.80 -3.13
C PHE A 140 14.32 -9.19 -3.96
N TRP A 141 14.01 -10.50 -4.04
CA TRP A 141 12.84 -11.02 -4.73
C TRP A 141 11.52 -10.44 -4.24
N VAL A 142 11.40 -10.10 -2.94
CA VAL A 142 10.17 -9.52 -2.38
C VAL A 142 9.98 -8.09 -2.87
N THR A 143 11.06 -7.31 -3.00
CA THR A 143 10.97 -5.95 -3.58
C THR A 143 10.53 -5.99 -5.03
N VAL A 144 11.06 -6.93 -5.83
CA VAL A 144 10.65 -7.10 -7.23
C VAL A 144 9.17 -7.49 -7.32
N LEU A 145 8.72 -8.37 -6.41
CA LEU A 145 7.33 -8.78 -6.35
C LEU A 145 6.43 -7.61 -5.93
N GLU A 146 6.84 -6.78 -4.97
CA GLU A 146 6.15 -5.58 -4.54
C GLU A 146 5.99 -4.56 -5.67
N ASP A 147 7.03 -4.36 -6.49
CA ASP A 147 6.98 -3.54 -7.69
C ASP A 147 5.97 -4.09 -8.71
N LEU A 148 6.03 -5.39 -8.98
CA LEU A 148 5.13 -6.05 -9.92
C LEU A 148 3.67 -5.96 -9.48
N PHE A 149 3.38 -6.22 -8.20
CA PHE A 149 2.03 -6.09 -7.66
C PHE A 149 1.55 -4.65 -7.68
N SER A 150 2.41 -3.68 -7.36
CA SER A 150 2.02 -2.26 -7.39
C SER A 150 1.60 -1.82 -8.79
N VAL A 151 2.40 -2.15 -9.82
CA VAL A 151 2.05 -1.90 -11.24
C VAL A 151 0.75 -2.60 -11.61
N ALA A 152 0.66 -3.90 -11.34
CA ALA A 152 -0.49 -4.72 -11.74
C ALA A 152 -1.79 -4.24 -11.09
N LEU A 153 -1.75 -3.87 -9.81
CA LEU A 153 -2.91 -3.36 -9.08
C LEU A 153 -3.38 -2.01 -9.63
N VAL A 154 -2.48 -1.10 -10.01
CA VAL A 154 -2.88 0.15 -10.68
C VAL A 154 -3.58 -0.14 -12.00
N LEU A 155 -2.99 -1.01 -12.83
CA LEU A 155 -3.58 -1.37 -14.12
C LEU A 155 -4.95 -2.04 -13.94
N PHE A 156 -5.08 -2.94 -12.96
CA PHE A 156 -6.35 -3.59 -12.65
C PHE A 156 -7.37 -2.63 -12.04
N ALA A 157 -6.96 -1.65 -11.23
CA ALA A 157 -7.88 -0.65 -10.71
C ALA A 157 -8.59 0.11 -11.82
N LEU A 158 -7.90 0.38 -12.93
CA LEU A 158 -8.44 1.13 -14.07
C LEU A 158 -9.13 0.23 -15.12
N LYS A 159 -8.55 -0.93 -15.45
CA LYS A 159 -9.01 -1.78 -16.56
C LYS A 159 -9.85 -2.98 -16.13
N ALA A 160 -9.62 -3.52 -14.94
CA ALA A 160 -10.32 -4.71 -14.44
C ALA A 160 -10.58 -4.64 -12.92
N PRO A 161 -11.44 -3.70 -12.46
CA PRO A 161 -11.65 -3.41 -11.04
C PRO A 161 -11.92 -4.63 -10.17
N LYS A 162 -12.72 -5.57 -10.70
CA LYS A 162 -13.08 -6.81 -10.00
C LYS A 162 -11.85 -7.64 -9.64
N ASN A 163 -10.94 -7.85 -10.58
CA ASN A 163 -9.75 -8.66 -10.37
C ASN A 163 -8.77 -7.94 -9.43
N GLY A 164 -8.56 -6.64 -9.65
CA GLY A 164 -7.69 -5.82 -8.82
C GLY A 164 -8.15 -5.74 -7.36
N GLY A 165 -9.45 -5.54 -7.14
CA GLY A 165 -10.04 -5.48 -5.80
C GLY A 165 -10.03 -6.84 -5.09
N LEU A 166 -10.24 -7.95 -5.81
CA LEU A 166 -10.10 -9.29 -5.23
C LEU A 166 -8.67 -9.55 -4.75
N ILE A 167 -7.67 -9.16 -5.54
CA ILE A 167 -6.25 -9.26 -5.14
C ILE A 167 -6.00 -8.36 -3.92
N ALA A 168 -6.54 -7.15 -3.88
CA ALA A 168 -6.42 -6.26 -2.72
C ALA A 168 -7.01 -6.89 -1.45
N ILE A 169 -8.20 -7.48 -1.53
CA ILE A 169 -8.84 -8.17 -0.39
C ILE A 169 -8.02 -9.40 0.03
N LEU A 170 -7.46 -10.15 -0.92
CA LEU A 170 -6.56 -11.28 -0.63
C LEU A 170 -5.31 -10.81 0.12
N LEU A 171 -4.71 -9.68 -0.29
CA LEU A 171 -3.57 -9.07 0.39
C LEU A 171 -3.94 -8.62 1.80
N LEU A 172 -5.13 -8.03 2.00
CA LEU A 172 -5.64 -7.68 3.32
C LEU A 172 -5.84 -8.92 4.19
N TRP A 173 -6.38 -10.01 3.63
CA TRP A 173 -6.51 -11.27 4.33
C TRP A 173 -5.16 -11.81 4.82
N ILE A 174 -4.15 -11.80 3.94
CA ILE A 174 -2.77 -12.17 4.30
C ILE A 174 -2.23 -11.24 5.41
N ALA A 175 -2.54 -9.95 5.34
CA ALA A 175 -2.16 -8.98 6.35
C ALA A 175 -2.73 -9.32 7.74
N VAL A 176 -4.03 -9.60 7.82
CA VAL A 176 -4.71 -10.00 9.08
C VAL A 176 -4.18 -11.34 9.61
N ARG A 177 -3.92 -12.30 8.73
CA ARG A 177 -3.34 -13.59 9.14
C ARG A 177 -1.93 -13.40 9.70
N SER A 178 -1.13 -12.56 9.07
CA SER A 178 0.23 -12.25 9.51
C SER A 178 0.25 -11.55 10.87
N SER A 179 -0.62 -10.57 11.09
CA SER A 179 -0.70 -9.89 12.39
C SER A 179 -1.13 -10.82 13.51
N THR A 180 -2.04 -11.76 13.23
CA THR A 180 -2.46 -12.78 14.20
C THR A 180 -1.29 -13.70 14.56
N ALA A 181 -0.51 -14.15 13.57
CA ALA A 181 0.67 -14.97 13.82
C ALA A 181 1.72 -14.25 14.68
N TRP A 182 1.90 -12.95 14.50
CA TRP A 182 2.81 -12.15 15.35
C TRP A 182 2.29 -11.99 16.77
N ARG A 183 0.99 -11.76 16.94
CA ARG A 183 0.37 -11.67 18.26
C ARG A 183 0.58 -12.96 19.05
N THR A 184 0.38 -14.11 18.43
CA THR A 184 0.59 -15.42 19.09
C THR A 184 2.05 -15.63 19.47
N TRP A 185 2.99 -15.39 18.55
CA TRP A 185 4.43 -15.49 18.83
C TRP A 185 4.87 -14.58 19.98
N PHE A 186 4.35 -13.35 20.04
CA PHE A 186 4.67 -12.42 21.11
C PHE A 186 4.11 -12.87 22.47
N LEU A 187 2.90 -13.44 22.49
CA LEU A 187 2.28 -13.97 23.70
C LEU A 187 3.00 -15.23 24.23
N GLU A 188 3.42 -16.13 23.35
CA GLU A 188 4.21 -17.32 23.70
C GLU A 188 5.55 -16.92 24.33
N ASN A 189 6.30 -16.01 23.69
CA ASN A 189 7.58 -15.55 24.20
C ASN A 189 7.46 -14.78 25.53
N ARG A 190 6.36 -14.05 25.77
CA ARG A 190 6.09 -13.40 27.07
C ARG A 190 5.64 -14.39 28.15
N GLY A 191 4.89 -15.44 27.79
CA GLY A 191 4.48 -16.51 28.71
C GLY A 191 5.68 -17.33 29.20
N SER A 192 6.61 -17.68 28.30
CA SER A 192 7.82 -18.42 28.64
C SER A 192 8.80 -17.63 29.53
N ALA A 193 8.77 -16.29 29.48
CA ALA A 193 9.57 -15.44 30.37
C ALA A 193 9.04 -15.38 31.82
N LYS A 194 7.79 -15.81 32.05
CA LYS A 194 7.17 -15.83 33.39
C LYS A 194 7.17 -17.20 34.06
N ALA A 195 7.60 -18.27 33.40
CA ALA A 195 7.75 -19.56 34.06
C ALA A 195 8.99 -19.49 34.98
N PRO A 196 8.84 -19.55 36.32
CA PRO A 196 9.99 -19.68 37.17
C PRO A 196 10.63 -21.03 36.84
N LYS A 197 11.94 -21.04 36.52
CA LYS A 197 12.73 -22.26 36.54
C LYS A 197 12.53 -22.89 37.91
N SER A 198 11.71 -23.95 37.98
CA SER A 198 11.67 -24.80 39.15
C SER A 198 13.07 -25.37 39.29
N LYS A 199 13.80 -24.80 40.25
CA LYS A 199 15.15 -25.16 40.59
C LYS A 199 15.01 -26.03 41.83
N ASN A 200 15.66 -27.18 41.77
CA ASN A 200 15.93 -28.16 42.84
C ASN A 200 14.89 -29.28 43.00
N ARG A 201 15.30 -30.55 42.82
CA ARG A 201 16.35 -31.36 43.51
C ARG A 201 15.88 -31.81 44.89
N GLN A 202 15.63 -33.12 45.00
CA GLN A 202 15.98 -34.06 46.08
C GLN A 202 15.99 -35.43 45.36
N GLN A 203 17.09 -36.14 45.08
CA GLN A 203 18.16 -36.62 45.97
C GLN A 203 17.63 -37.14 47.30
#